data_AF-A0A427YIF7-F1
#
_entry.id   AF-A0A427YIF7-F1
#
_cell.length_a   1.000
_cell.length_b   1.000
_cell.length_c   1.000
_cell.angle_alpha   90.00
_cell.angle_beta   90.00
_cell.angle_gamma   90.00
#
_symmetry.space_group_name_H-M   'P 1'
#
loop_
_entity.id
_entity.type
_entity.pdbx_description
1 polymer ?
#
loop_
_entity_poly.entity_id
_entity_poly.type
_entity_poly.pdbx_seq_one_letter_code
_entity_poly.pdbx_strand_id
1 'polypeptide(L)'
;MSLPQPRRIVATHAPDGASQIIDTALPLYPLPNGLSANAGFVQKSFIAKPDEAAGGAEAKPEGGMFQPGGVTLSWIDVPAGKGTGMHFTNTIDYIVLTQGELVFKTHDGESRVIRSGDVLVQVANAHEWLNETDQTARMVAVTLPSEPTSVGGKGLDESLGPDPHQAVRPRPPARALAHPPRTVQPHPLPLRHDPFPGRNGRALSPAHDDEDVWKYPRPPALQRTPNRLRVVWYAHDGSETVLAETTEAYRVLETSHPPTYYLPPESVKVSLQSTPRHTFCEWKGSASYHSIQPPGASRPIENRIWSYANPTPGFKPIKDYLSFYASTGTSKDAIGGEWRCFVDDEPVGVQEGDFYGGWITSNIKGKMKGGPGTWGW
;
A
#
# COMPACT_ATOMS: atom_id res chain seq x y z
N MET A 1 3.52 13.27 37.33
CA MET A 1 2.10 13.63 37.59
C MET A 1 1.23 12.78 36.67
N SER A 2 0.01 12.40 37.09
CA SER A 2 -0.92 11.66 36.23
C SER A 2 -1.51 12.57 35.15
N LEU A 3 -1.59 12.06 33.92
CA LEU A 3 -2.19 12.77 32.80
C LEU A 3 -3.73 12.73 32.90
N PRO A 4 -4.45 13.72 32.32
CA PRO A 4 -5.91 13.69 32.28
C PRO A 4 -6.42 12.43 31.56
N GLN A 5 -7.62 11.97 31.88
CA GLN A 5 -8.21 10.84 31.16
C GLN A 5 -8.47 11.22 29.69
N PRO A 6 -8.17 10.33 28.73
CA PRO A 6 -8.58 10.54 27.35
C PRO A 6 -10.10 10.67 27.20
N ARG A 7 -10.51 11.37 26.16
CA ARG A 7 -11.90 11.50 25.72
C ARG A 7 -11.98 11.13 24.25
N ARG A 8 -12.99 10.36 23.88
CA ARG A 8 -13.30 9.97 22.49
C ARG A 8 -14.70 10.43 22.14
N ILE A 9 -14.84 11.03 20.97
CA ILE A 9 -16.12 11.42 20.38
C ILE A 9 -16.27 10.66 19.07
N VAL A 10 -17.28 9.80 18.97
CA VAL A 10 -17.63 9.05 17.76
C VAL A 10 -18.88 9.68 17.15
N ALA A 11 -18.82 9.99 15.85
CA ALA A 11 -19.97 10.46 15.08
C ALA A 11 -20.41 9.37 14.09
N THR A 12 -21.67 8.97 14.15
CA THR A 12 -22.24 7.91 13.30
C THR A 12 -23.75 8.11 13.08
N HIS A 13 -24.45 7.12 12.53
CA HIS A 13 -25.91 7.06 12.47
C HIS A 13 -26.44 5.98 13.42
N ALA A 14 -27.57 6.27 14.07
CA ALA A 14 -28.36 5.29 14.80
C ALA A 14 -29.09 4.34 13.84
N PRO A 15 -29.60 3.18 14.31
CA PRO A 15 -30.28 2.20 13.45
C PRO A 15 -31.50 2.73 12.67
N ASP A 16 -32.12 3.82 13.15
CA ASP A 16 -33.24 4.50 12.49
C ASP A 16 -32.79 5.52 11.42
N GLY A 17 -31.48 5.67 11.21
CA GLY A 17 -30.89 6.60 10.25
C GLY A 17 -30.65 8.02 10.79
N ALA A 18 -30.99 8.31 12.04
CA ALA A 18 -30.68 9.60 12.65
C ALA A 18 -29.18 9.74 12.95
N SER A 19 -28.63 10.96 12.88
CA SER A 19 -27.24 11.19 13.32
C SER A 19 -27.10 10.96 14.83
N GLN A 20 -25.98 10.38 15.24
CA GLN A 20 -25.66 10.03 16.61
C GLN A 20 -24.23 10.47 16.97
N ILE A 21 -24.06 11.06 18.14
CA ILE A 21 -22.75 11.36 18.75
C ILE A 21 -22.61 10.52 20.03
N ILE A 22 -21.50 9.80 20.15
CA ILE A 22 -21.14 9.02 21.34
C ILE A 22 -19.88 9.66 21.93
N ASP A 23 -20.04 10.30 23.08
CA ASP A 23 -18.98 11.03 23.79
C ASP A 23 -18.61 10.31 25.07
N THR A 24 -17.37 9.82 25.14
CA THR A 24 -16.95 8.86 26.15
C THR A 24 -15.62 9.26 26.77
N ALA A 25 -15.57 9.35 28.10
CA ALA A 25 -14.32 9.37 28.84
C ALA A 25 -13.74 7.95 28.88
N LEU A 26 -12.43 7.81 28.58
CA LEU A 26 -11.75 6.54 28.45
C LEU A 26 -10.79 6.34 29.63
N PRO A 27 -11.20 5.70 30.73
CA PRO A 27 -10.27 5.37 31.81
C PRO A 27 -9.19 4.42 31.28
N LEU A 28 -7.93 4.66 31.62
CA LEU A 28 -6.84 3.75 31.30
C LEU A 28 -6.73 2.66 32.37
N TYR A 29 -6.54 1.42 31.93
CA TYR A 29 -6.43 0.26 32.81
C TYR A 29 -4.97 -0.16 32.96
N PRO A 30 -4.52 -0.56 34.17
CA PRO A 30 -3.14 -0.95 34.40
C PRO A 30 -2.78 -2.22 33.62
N LEU A 31 -1.56 -2.25 33.11
CA LEU A 31 -0.92 -3.39 32.45
C LEU A 31 0.16 -4.02 33.36
N PRO A 32 0.52 -5.30 33.16
CA PRO A 32 1.49 -5.99 34.02
C PRO A 32 2.88 -5.34 34.12
N ASN A 33 3.32 -4.64 33.07
CA ASN A 33 4.60 -3.91 33.02
C ASN A 33 4.56 -2.52 33.69
N GLY A 34 3.43 -2.17 34.32
CA GLY A 34 3.24 -0.89 35.00
C GLY A 34 2.86 0.26 34.07
N LEU A 35 2.60 0.00 32.79
CA LEU A 35 1.92 0.93 31.88
C LEU A 35 0.42 0.95 32.20
N SER A 36 -0.31 1.88 31.60
CA SER A 36 -1.77 1.86 31.58
C SER A 36 -2.28 2.08 30.17
N ALA A 37 -3.30 1.33 29.73
CA ALA A 37 -3.82 1.45 28.38
C ALA A 37 -5.34 1.31 28.28
N ASN A 38 -5.91 1.79 27.18
CA ASN A 38 -7.29 1.54 26.79
C ASN A 38 -7.37 1.46 25.26
N ALA A 39 -7.93 0.36 24.74
CA ALA A 39 -8.34 0.23 23.35
C ALA A 39 -9.63 1.01 23.15
N GLY A 40 -9.49 2.31 22.91
CA GLY A 40 -10.59 3.25 22.87
C GLY A 40 -11.46 3.15 21.62
N PHE A 41 -11.12 2.40 20.57
CA PHE A 41 -12.08 2.07 19.51
C PHE A 41 -11.61 0.83 18.74
N VAL A 42 -12.53 -0.06 18.42
CA VAL A 42 -12.23 -1.30 17.67
C VAL A 42 -13.11 -1.39 16.44
N GLN A 43 -12.48 -1.38 15.27
CA GLN A 43 -13.12 -1.73 14.01
C GLN A 43 -12.81 -3.19 13.71
N LYS A 44 -13.83 -4.05 13.60
CA LYS A 44 -13.62 -5.50 13.42
C LYS A 44 -13.10 -5.89 12.04
N SER A 45 -13.40 -5.07 11.03
CA SER A 45 -12.99 -5.30 9.64
C SER A 45 -12.10 -4.15 9.15
N PHE A 46 -11.25 -4.40 8.17
CA PHE A 46 -10.35 -3.38 7.64
C PHE A 46 -11.11 -2.26 6.89
N ILE A 47 -12.14 -2.65 6.14
CA ILE A 47 -13.07 -1.69 5.53
C ILE A 47 -14.12 -1.30 6.57
N ALA A 48 -14.19 -0.01 6.89
CA ALA A 48 -15.16 0.50 7.84
C ALA A 48 -16.60 0.24 7.38
N LYS A 49 -17.43 -0.21 8.31
CA LYS A 49 -18.87 -0.39 8.12
C LYS A 49 -19.60 0.62 9.01
N PRO A 50 -20.24 1.66 8.44
CA PRO A 50 -20.83 2.74 9.23
C PRO A 50 -21.86 2.28 10.26
N ASP A 51 -22.64 1.25 9.94
CA ASP A 51 -23.64 0.62 10.80
C ASP A 51 -23.04 -0.15 12.00
N GLU A 52 -21.76 -0.53 11.93
CA GLU A 52 -21.03 -1.18 13.02
C GLU A 52 -20.25 -0.18 13.91
N ALA A 53 -20.16 1.11 13.51
CA ALA A 53 -19.30 2.09 14.18
C ALA A 53 -19.67 2.33 15.65
N ALA A 54 -20.97 2.36 15.99
CA ALA A 54 -21.41 2.48 17.37
C ALA A 54 -20.98 1.27 18.23
N GLY A 55 -20.98 0.06 17.65
CA GLY A 55 -20.52 -1.15 18.34
C GLY A 55 -19.00 -1.15 18.58
N GLY A 56 -18.23 -0.56 17.67
CA GLY A 56 -16.78 -0.42 17.82
C GLY A 56 -16.35 0.44 19.01
N ALA A 57 -17.24 1.30 19.51
CA ALA A 57 -17.00 2.11 20.69
C ALA A 57 -16.99 1.32 22.00
N GLU A 58 -17.68 0.18 22.07
CA GLU A 58 -17.77 -0.67 23.27
C GLU A 58 -16.99 -1.99 23.12
N ALA A 59 -16.47 -2.25 21.91
CA ALA A 59 -15.78 -3.48 21.59
C ALA A 59 -14.37 -3.53 22.20
N LYS A 60 -13.94 -4.75 22.55
CA LYS A 60 -12.57 -5.07 22.93
C LYS A 60 -11.88 -5.79 21.78
N PRO A 61 -10.60 -5.51 21.52
CA PRO A 61 -9.86 -6.20 20.48
C PRO A 61 -9.62 -7.67 20.85
N GLU A 62 -9.71 -8.57 19.88
CA GLU A 62 -9.54 -10.01 20.09
C GLU A 62 -8.07 -10.42 20.28
N GLY A 63 -7.12 -9.66 19.73
CA GLY A 63 -5.67 -9.87 19.87
C GLY A 63 -5.05 -9.16 21.08
N GLY A 64 -5.83 -8.88 22.11
CA GLY A 64 -5.38 -8.20 23.33
C GLY A 64 -5.26 -6.68 23.17
N MET A 65 -4.30 -6.19 22.38
CA MET A 65 -4.14 -4.75 22.07
C MET A 65 -4.42 -4.40 20.61
N PHE A 66 -4.64 -5.40 19.75
CA PHE A 66 -4.99 -5.20 18.35
C PHE A 66 -6.13 -6.11 17.92
N GLN A 67 -6.89 -5.68 16.93
CA GLN A 67 -7.97 -6.46 16.34
C GLN A 67 -7.50 -7.17 15.07
N PRO A 68 -7.42 -8.52 15.07
CA PRO A 68 -7.20 -9.28 13.85
C PRO A 68 -8.23 -8.92 12.78
N GLY A 69 -7.76 -8.73 11.55
CA GLY A 69 -8.61 -8.35 10.40
C GLY A 69 -9.19 -6.94 10.45
N GLY A 70 -8.83 -6.12 11.43
CA GLY A 70 -9.47 -4.83 11.72
C GLY A 70 -8.50 -3.70 12.08
N VAL A 71 -9.00 -2.73 12.85
CA VAL A 71 -8.23 -1.57 13.32
C VAL A 71 -8.50 -1.37 14.80
N THR A 72 -7.47 -1.01 15.57
CA THR A 72 -7.62 -0.64 16.98
C THR A 72 -7.00 0.72 17.23
N LEU A 73 -7.77 1.63 17.82
CA LEU A 73 -7.28 2.91 18.34
C LEU A 73 -7.07 2.77 19.85
N SER A 74 -5.88 3.08 20.32
CA SER A 74 -5.48 2.89 21.72
C SER A 74 -4.81 4.12 22.29
N TRP A 75 -5.00 4.33 23.60
CA TRP A 75 -4.24 5.28 24.41
C TRP A 75 -3.38 4.50 25.39
N ILE A 76 -2.11 4.88 25.51
CA ILE A 76 -1.14 4.21 26.38
C ILE A 76 -0.35 5.26 27.14
N ASP A 77 -0.38 5.16 28.47
CA ASP A 77 0.46 5.92 29.37
C ASP A 77 1.67 5.08 29.80
N VAL A 78 2.85 5.66 29.64
CA VAL A 78 4.12 5.08 30.06
C VAL A 78 4.67 5.93 31.21
N PRO A 79 4.56 5.47 32.47
CA PRO A 79 5.09 6.22 33.61
C PRO A 79 6.62 6.37 33.55
N ALA A 80 7.13 7.32 34.33
CA ALA A 80 8.57 7.55 34.49
C ALA A 80 9.33 6.25 34.82
N GLY A 81 10.43 6.00 34.11
CA GLY A 81 11.28 4.81 34.29
C GLY A 81 10.63 3.48 33.88
N LYS A 82 9.46 3.49 33.23
CA LYS A 82 8.77 2.29 32.74
C LYS A 82 8.94 2.12 31.25
N GLY A 83 8.72 0.90 30.78
CA GLY A 83 8.78 0.56 29.37
C GLY A 83 7.99 -0.69 29.04
N THR A 84 7.84 -0.95 27.74
CA THR A 84 7.08 -2.12 27.25
C THR A 84 7.83 -3.43 27.43
N GLY A 85 9.17 -3.38 27.51
CA GLY A 85 10.03 -4.52 27.20
C GLY A 85 10.14 -4.73 25.68
N MET A 86 11.16 -5.48 25.28
CA MET A 86 11.36 -5.88 23.88
C MET A 86 10.26 -6.87 23.47
N HIS A 87 9.51 -6.54 22.43
CA HIS A 87 8.42 -7.38 21.92
C HIS A 87 8.21 -7.15 20.42
N PHE A 88 7.32 -7.95 19.84
CA PHE A 88 7.02 -7.94 18.42
C PHE A 88 5.54 -8.24 18.20
N THR A 89 4.99 -7.64 17.14
CA THR A 89 3.62 -7.87 16.69
C THR A 89 3.59 -7.91 15.16
N ASN A 90 2.71 -8.75 14.59
CA ASN A 90 2.38 -8.73 13.16
C ASN A 90 1.38 -7.61 12.89
N THR A 91 1.83 -6.38 13.11
CA THR A 91 1.04 -5.17 12.97
C THR A 91 1.82 -4.08 12.26
N ILE A 92 1.06 -3.14 11.69
CA ILE A 92 1.52 -1.79 11.45
C ILE A 92 0.85 -0.87 12.47
N ASP A 93 1.66 -0.06 13.16
CA ASP A 93 1.21 0.84 14.21
C ASP A 93 1.60 2.28 13.85
N TYR A 94 0.61 3.17 13.79
CA TYR A 94 0.81 4.62 13.72
C TYR A 94 0.73 5.18 15.13
N ILE A 95 1.88 5.54 15.69
CA ILE A 95 2.00 5.91 17.11
C ILE A 95 2.32 7.39 17.18
N VAL A 96 1.37 8.19 17.67
CA VAL A 96 1.55 9.63 17.91
C VAL A 96 1.88 9.82 19.37
N LEU A 97 3.02 10.44 19.68
CA LEU A 97 3.29 10.84 21.05
C LEU A 97 2.56 12.16 21.33
N THR A 98 1.66 12.15 22.29
CA THR A 98 0.79 13.31 22.58
C THR A 98 1.23 14.09 23.80
N GLN A 99 1.99 13.45 24.71
CA GLN A 99 2.56 14.08 25.90
C GLN A 99 3.91 13.44 26.25
N GLY A 100 4.84 14.26 26.74
CA GLY A 100 6.16 13.84 27.18
C GLY A 100 7.11 13.46 26.03
N GLU A 101 8.06 12.59 26.38
CA GLU A 101 9.11 12.06 25.52
C GLU A 101 9.31 10.58 25.84
N LEU A 102 9.57 9.77 24.81
CA LEU A 102 9.87 8.34 24.92
C LEU A 102 11.09 7.97 24.07
N VAL A 103 11.81 6.94 24.48
CA VAL A 103 12.86 6.32 23.68
C VAL A 103 12.29 5.07 23.02
N PHE A 104 12.33 5.04 21.69
CA PHE A 104 12.09 3.85 20.89
C PHE A 104 13.42 3.12 20.68
N LYS A 105 13.48 1.81 20.94
CA LYS A 105 14.67 0.97 20.75
C LYS A 105 14.33 -0.22 19.87
N THR A 106 15.14 -0.50 18.87
CA THR A 106 15.06 -1.72 18.07
C THR A 106 15.91 -2.83 18.67
N HIS A 107 15.61 -4.08 18.34
CA HIS A 107 16.38 -5.24 18.83
C HIS A 107 17.88 -5.22 18.48
N ASP A 108 18.27 -4.54 17.40
CA ASP A 108 19.66 -4.43 16.92
C ASP A 108 20.40 -3.19 17.48
N GLY A 109 19.77 -2.48 18.43
CA GLY A 109 20.42 -1.45 19.24
C GLY A 109 20.31 -0.03 18.69
N GLU A 110 19.60 0.20 17.58
CA GLU A 110 19.23 1.56 17.17
C GLU A 110 18.19 2.13 18.14
N SER A 111 18.35 3.41 18.48
CA SER A 111 17.42 4.10 19.36
C SER A 111 17.10 5.51 18.86
N ARG A 112 15.86 5.94 19.06
CA ARG A 112 15.42 7.31 18.73
C ARG A 112 14.54 7.85 19.85
N VAL A 113 14.78 9.11 20.19
CA VAL A 113 13.94 9.87 21.10
C VAL A 113 12.76 10.44 20.31
N ILE A 114 11.55 10.16 20.77
CA ILE A 114 10.28 10.57 20.19
C ILE A 114 9.61 11.55 21.15
N ARG A 115 9.16 12.70 20.66
CA ARG A 115 8.61 13.80 21.46
C ARG A 115 7.15 14.06 21.16
N SER A 116 6.49 14.80 22.03
CA SER A 116 5.12 15.25 21.84
C SER A 116 4.94 15.94 20.47
N GLY A 117 4.00 15.44 19.67
CA GLY A 117 3.74 15.88 18.30
C GLY A 117 4.41 14.98 17.24
N ASP A 118 5.40 14.17 17.60
CA ASP A 118 6.04 13.24 16.69
C ASP A 118 5.15 12.03 16.43
N VAL A 119 5.34 11.45 15.23
CA VAL A 119 4.69 10.21 14.82
C VAL A 119 5.76 9.18 14.51
N LEU A 120 5.66 8.01 15.13
CA LEU A 120 6.42 6.83 14.75
C LEU A 120 5.52 5.87 13.97
N VAL A 121 6.00 5.41 12.82
CA VAL A 121 5.34 4.35 12.05
C VAL A 121 6.14 3.08 12.23
N GLN A 122 5.54 2.13 12.94
CA GLN A 122 6.15 0.84 13.27
C GLN A 122 5.53 -0.23 12.38
N VAL A 123 6.36 -1.00 11.68
CA VAL A 123 5.88 -2.05 10.76
C VAL A 123 6.58 -3.34 11.11
N ALA A 124 5.85 -4.28 11.71
CA ALA A 124 6.30 -5.63 12.03
C ALA A 124 7.78 -5.65 12.45
N ASN A 125 8.08 -4.91 13.52
CA ASN A 125 9.45 -4.69 14.01
C ASN A 125 9.54 -5.08 15.48
N ALA A 126 10.65 -5.73 15.86
CA ALA A 126 10.92 -6.04 17.25
C ALA A 126 11.48 -4.81 17.96
N HIS A 127 10.77 -4.35 18.98
CA HIS A 127 10.98 -3.04 19.56
C HIS A 127 10.67 -2.97 21.06
N GLU A 128 11.18 -1.92 21.68
CA GLU A 128 10.87 -1.50 23.04
C GLU A 128 10.60 0.01 23.08
N TRP A 129 9.59 0.40 23.85
CA TRP A 129 9.37 1.78 24.26
C TRP A 129 9.78 1.96 25.71
N LEU A 130 10.59 2.98 25.98
CA LEU A 130 11.08 3.28 27.32
C LEU A 130 10.89 4.75 27.65
N ASN A 131 10.40 5.04 28.85
CA ASN A 131 10.35 6.38 29.39
C ASN A 131 11.55 6.61 30.31
N GLU A 132 12.59 7.26 29.80
CA GLU A 132 13.78 7.61 30.58
C GLU A 132 13.64 8.95 31.34
N THR A 133 12.45 9.58 31.27
CA THR A 133 12.16 10.85 31.94
C THR A 133 11.54 10.67 33.33
N ASP A 134 11.33 11.78 34.04
CA ASP A 134 10.67 11.86 35.34
C ASP A 134 9.15 12.14 35.25
N GLN A 135 8.61 12.25 34.04
CA GLN A 135 7.19 12.51 33.79
C GLN A 135 6.53 11.36 33.04
N THR A 136 5.22 11.16 33.24
CA THR A 136 4.46 10.20 32.44
C THR A 136 4.33 10.71 31.01
N ALA A 137 4.65 9.86 30.04
CA ALA A 137 4.42 10.13 28.63
C ALA A 137 3.15 9.40 28.15
N ARG A 138 2.50 9.93 27.12
CA ARG A 138 1.32 9.32 26.49
C ARG A 138 1.47 9.19 25.00
N MET A 139 1.26 7.99 24.50
CA MET A 139 1.10 7.71 23.08
C MET A 139 -0.35 7.36 22.74
N VAL A 140 -0.75 7.71 21.51
CA VAL A 140 -1.97 7.25 20.87
C VAL A 140 -1.57 6.39 19.68
N ALA A 141 -2.04 5.15 19.63
CA ALA A 141 -1.68 4.19 18.60
C ALA A 141 -2.91 3.84 17.75
N VAL A 142 -2.74 3.86 16.43
CA VAL A 142 -3.66 3.20 15.49
C VAL A 142 -2.97 1.96 14.96
N THR A 143 -3.46 0.80 15.36
CA THR A 143 -2.87 -0.51 15.05
C THR A 143 -3.73 -1.26 14.05
N LEU A 144 -3.09 -1.79 13.02
CA LEU A 144 -3.70 -2.62 11.98
C LEU A 144 -2.89 -3.92 11.83
N PRO A 145 -3.51 -5.05 11.46
CA PRO A 145 -2.77 -6.28 11.18
C PRO A 145 -1.83 -6.08 10.00
N SER A 146 -0.66 -6.73 10.05
CA SER A 146 0.22 -6.92 8.90
C SER A 146 0.30 -8.40 8.55
N GLU A 147 0.75 -8.70 7.34
CA GLU A 147 1.25 -10.04 7.06
C GLU A 147 2.46 -10.35 7.97
N PRO A 148 2.67 -11.63 8.33
CA PRO A 148 3.86 -12.03 9.07
C PRO A 148 5.13 -11.62 8.33
N THR A 149 6.02 -10.94 9.04
CA THR A 149 7.33 -10.59 8.47
C THR A 149 8.32 -11.72 8.68
N SER A 150 9.06 -12.07 7.62
CA SER A 150 10.14 -13.05 7.66
C SER A 150 11.47 -12.40 7.29
N VAL A 151 12.54 -12.85 7.94
CA VAL A 151 13.92 -12.46 7.62
C VAL A 151 14.69 -13.72 7.28
N GLY A 152 15.21 -13.81 6.05
CA GLY A 152 15.94 -15.00 5.60
C GLY A 152 15.12 -16.29 5.54
N GLY A 153 13.79 -16.18 5.36
CA GLY A 153 12.87 -17.32 5.28
C GLY A 153 12.43 -17.90 6.63
N LYS A 154 12.78 -17.26 7.76
CA LYS A 154 12.26 -17.59 9.10
C LYS A 154 11.33 -16.48 9.58
N GLY A 155 10.25 -16.84 10.26
CA GLY A 155 9.39 -15.85 10.92
C GLY A 155 10.17 -15.06 11.97
N LEU A 156 9.88 -13.77 12.13
CA LEU A 156 10.57 -12.95 13.15
C LEU A 156 10.33 -13.49 14.58
N ASP A 157 9.17 -14.06 14.83
CA ASP A 157 8.79 -14.83 16.01
C ASP A 157 9.69 -16.06 16.25
N GLU A 158 10.06 -16.78 15.19
CA GLU A 158 11.00 -17.92 15.25
C GLU A 158 12.46 -17.47 15.40
N SER A 159 12.81 -16.29 14.87
CA SER A 159 14.19 -15.79 14.85
C SER A 159 14.64 -15.14 16.16
N LEU A 160 13.70 -14.65 16.97
CA LEU A 160 13.97 -13.95 18.24
C LEU A 160 13.97 -14.89 19.45
N GLY A 161 13.54 -16.15 19.29
CA GLY A 161 13.45 -17.13 20.38
C GLY A 161 12.48 -16.72 21.50
N PRO A 162 12.22 -17.59 22.49
CA PRO A 162 11.26 -17.31 23.56
C PRO A 162 11.75 -16.31 24.63
N ASP A 163 12.91 -15.66 24.47
CA ASP A 163 13.41 -14.65 25.39
C ASP A 163 14.49 -13.76 24.71
N PRO A 164 14.24 -12.46 24.46
CA PRO A 164 15.17 -11.58 23.77
C PRO A 164 16.33 -11.04 24.65
N HIS A 165 16.50 -11.51 25.88
CA HIS A 165 17.59 -11.02 26.76
C HIS A 165 19.01 -11.52 26.40
N GLN A 166 19.22 -12.35 25.38
CA GLN A 166 20.54 -12.92 25.08
C GLN A 166 20.88 -13.03 23.60
N ALA A 167 21.03 -11.91 22.87
CA ALA A 167 21.76 -11.93 21.60
C ALA A 167 22.38 -10.58 21.23
N VAL A 168 23.09 -9.92 22.14
CA VAL A 168 23.93 -8.77 21.76
C VAL A 168 25.25 -9.29 21.18
N ARG A 169 25.39 -9.25 19.84
CA ARG A 169 26.73 -9.20 19.23
C ARG A 169 27.03 -7.75 18.84
N PRO A 170 28.07 -7.12 19.40
CA PRO A 170 28.39 -5.74 19.07
C PRO A 170 28.89 -5.64 17.62
N ARG A 171 28.34 -4.69 16.86
CA ARG A 171 28.95 -4.22 15.60
C ARG A 171 30.22 -3.42 15.92
N PRO A 172 31.27 -3.50 15.09
CA PRO A 172 32.43 -2.62 15.22
C PRO A 172 32.04 -1.17 14.90
N PRO A 173 32.69 -0.16 15.53
CA PRO A 173 32.29 1.23 15.39
C PRO A 173 32.47 1.74 13.96
N ALA A 174 31.51 2.54 13.50
CA ALA A 174 31.53 3.17 12.19
C ALA A 174 32.70 4.16 12.11
N ARG A 175 33.56 3.98 11.10
CA ARG A 175 34.67 4.90 10.81
C ARG A 175 34.09 6.15 10.14
N ALA A 176 34.19 7.29 10.81
CA ALA A 176 33.82 8.58 10.23
C ALA A 176 34.74 8.90 9.04
N LEU A 177 34.18 8.95 7.83
CA LEU A 177 34.85 9.52 6.66
C LEU A 177 34.10 10.81 6.29
N ALA A 178 34.73 11.94 6.59
CA ALA A 178 34.36 13.23 6.05
C ALA A 178 34.67 13.25 4.54
N HIS A 179 33.69 13.61 3.71
CA HIS A 179 33.91 13.87 2.29
C HIS A 179 33.93 15.38 2.04
N PRO A 180 34.94 15.92 1.31
CA PRO A 180 34.90 17.29 0.80
C PRO A 180 34.05 17.39 -0.49
N PRO A 181 33.60 18.58 -0.89
CA PRO A 181 32.66 18.75 -1.99
C PRO A 181 33.32 18.45 -3.34
N ARG A 182 32.69 17.61 -4.17
CA ARG A 182 33.13 17.30 -5.54
C ARG A 182 32.47 18.26 -6.54
N THR A 183 33.30 19.07 -7.19
CA THR A 183 33.02 19.73 -8.47
C THR A 183 32.99 18.70 -9.61
N VAL A 184 31.96 18.77 -10.45
CA VAL A 184 31.79 17.91 -11.64
C VAL A 184 32.45 18.59 -12.84
N GLN A 185 33.31 17.86 -13.56
CA GLN A 185 33.67 18.14 -14.95
C GLN A 185 33.30 16.93 -15.83
N PRO A 186 32.83 17.12 -17.07
CA PRO A 186 32.44 16.04 -17.95
C PRO A 186 33.62 15.56 -18.84
N HIS A 187 33.71 14.25 -19.07
CA HIS A 187 34.53 13.67 -20.14
C HIS A 187 33.70 12.76 -21.06
N PRO A 188 34.06 12.66 -22.36
CA PRO A 188 33.21 12.10 -23.41
C PRO A 188 33.46 10.60 -23.66
N LEU A 189 32.42 9.93 -24.20
CA LEU A 189 32.40 8.52 -24.58
C LEU A 189 33.20 8.23 -25.86
N PRO A 190 33.79 7.01 -26.02
CA PRO A 190 34.15 6.49 -27.33
C PRO A 190 33.13 5.44 -27.84
N LEU A 191 32.77 5.57 -29.11
CA LEU A 191 32.06 4.59 -29.93
C LEU A 191 33.01 3.49 -30.42
N ARG A 192 32.59 2.21 -30.45
CA ARG A 192 32.92 1.22 -31.50
C ARG A 192 31.91 0.05 -31.59
N HIS A 193 31.42 -0.17 -32.83
CA HIS A 193 30.87 -1.40 -33.45
C HIS A 193 31.90 -2.56 -33.43
N ASP A 194 31.66 -3.87 -33.59
CA ASP A 194 30.57 -4.85 -33.91
C ASP A 194 31.26 -6.27 -33.82
N PRO A 195 30.72 -7.45 -34.27
CA PRO A 195 29.41 -8.11 -34.11
C PRO A 195 29.54 -9.63 -33.73
N PHE A 196 28.42 -10.34 -33.51
CA PHE A 196 28.14 -11.73 -33.99
C PHE A 196 26.73 -12.21 -33.52
N PRO A 197 26.10 -13.22 -34.15
CA PRO A 197 24.75 -13.09 -34.66
C PRO A 197 23.74 -14.12 -34.09
N GLY A 198 22.47 -13.88 -34.39
CA GLY A 198 21.49 -14.95 -34.59
C GLY A 198 20.35 -15.01 -33.59
N ARG A 199 19.24 -14.33 -33.90
CA ARG A 199 17.89 -14.89 -33.68
C ARG A 199 16.88 -14.21 -34.61
N ASN A 200 16.12 -15.04 -35.31
CA ASN A 200 15.07 -14.66 -36.25
C ASN A 200 14.01 -13.78 -35.58
N GLY A 201 14.09 -12.47 -35.82
CA GLY A 201 13.13 -11.77 -36.66
C GLY A 201 11.66 -11.74 -36.22
N ARG A 202 11.37 -11.12 -35.08
CA ARG A 202 10.23 -10.20 -34.98
C ARG A 202 10.84 -8.86 -34.58
N ALA A 203 10.72 -7.86 -35.46
CA ALA A 203 11.28 -6.54 -35.19
C ALA A 203 10.67 -6.03 -33.87
N LEU A 204 11.51 -5.83 -32.86
CA LEU A 204 11.10 -5.18 -31.63
C LEU A 204 10.70 -3.76 -32.01
N SER A 205 9.53 -3.33 -31.57
CA SER A 205 9.11 -1.93 -31.64
C SER A 205 10.24 -1.03 -31.10
N PRO A 206 10.44 0.18 -31.66
CA PRO A 206 11.50 1.07 -31.20
C PRO A 206 11.38 1.29 -29.69
N ALA A 207 12.50 1.18 -28.98
CA ALA A 207 12.53 1.33 -27.53
C ALA A 207 11.96 2.69 -27.13
N HIS A 208 11.04 2.69 -26.16
CA HIS A 208 10.50 3.91 -25.58
C HIS A 208 11.59 4.66 -24.80
N ASP A 209 11.53 6.00 -24.83
CA ASP A 209 12.39 6.83 -24.00
C ASP A 209 12.16 6.52 -22.52
N ASP A 210 13.24 6.55 -21.73
CA ASP A 210 13.16 6.32 -20.29
C ASP A 210 12.31 7.41 -19.61
N GLU A 211 11.32 6.98 -18.82
CA GLU A 211 10.44 7.85 -18.03
C GLU A 211 10.64 7.55 -16.53
N ASP A 212 10.55 8.56 -15.66
CA ASP A 212 10.63 8.39 -14.20
C ASP A 212 9.29 8.77 -13.57
N VAL A 213 8.68 7.82 -12.85
CA VAL A 213 7.35 8.03 -12.23
C VAL A 213 7.32 9.21 -11.25
N TRP A 214 8.47 9.62 -10.70
CA TRP A 214 8.54 10.79 -9.81
C TRP A 214 8.57 12.12 -10.54
N LYS A 215 8.79 12.12 -11.86
CA LYS A 215 8.72 13.31 -12.72
C LYS A 215 7.33 13.49 -13.34
N TYR A 216 6.43 12.54 -13.15
CA TYR A 216 5.03 12.70 -13.56
C TYR A 216 4.33 13.79 -12.75
N PRO A 217 3.36 14.49 -13.36
CA PRO A 217 2.74 15.64 -12.75
C PRO A 217 1.80 15.28 -11.60
N ARG A 218 1.63 16.25 -10.70
CA ARG A 218 0.57 16.30 -9.68
C ARG A 218 -0.01 17.72 -9.69
N PRO A 219 -1.29 17.93 -10.07
CA PRO A 219 -2.32 16.95 -10.41
C PRO A 219 -1.96 16.00 -11.57
N PRO A 220 -2.55 14.78 -11.64
CA PRO A 220 -2.26 13.82 -12.70
C PRO A 220 -2.64 14.38 -14.08
N ALA A 221 -1.86 14.03 -15.10
CA ALA A 221 -2.11 14.47 -16.47
C ALA A 221 -2.61 13.33 -17.35
N LEU A 222 -3.62 13.63 -18.17
CA LEU A 222 -4.11 12.75 -19.21
C LEU A 222 -3.38 13.07 -20.53
N GLN A 223 -2.85 12.05 -21.18
CA GLN A 223 -2.15 12.17 -22.47
C GLN A 223 -2.65 11.13 -23.45
N ARG A 224 -2.75 11.48 -24.74
CA ARG A 224 -2.88 10.46 -25.78
C ARG A 224 -1.60 9.64 -25.84
N THR A 225 -1.72 8.34 -26.06
CA THR A 225 -0.57 7.47 -26.32
C THR A 225 -0.61 7.04 -27.78
N PRO A 226 0.54 7.08 -28.50
CA PRO A 226 0.64 6.52 -29.84
C PRO A 226 0.86 5.01 -29.84
N ASN A 227 1.04 4.41 -28.66
CA ASN A 227 1.39 3.01 -28.51
C ASN A 227 0.18 2.12 -28.78
N ARG A 228 0.42 0.96 -29.40
CA ARG A 228 -0.58 -0.09 -29.57
C ARG A 228 -0.77 -0.82 -28.24
N LEU A 229 -1.95 -0.76 -27.67
CA LEU A 229 -2.28 -1.49 -26.44
C LEU A 229 -2.97 -2.79 -26.77
N ARG A 230 -2.61 -3.88 -26.06
CA ARG A 230 -3.32 -5.16 -26.16
C ARG A 230 -3.55 -5.78 -24.79
N VAL A 231 -4.70 -6.42 -24.65
CA VAL A 231 -5.01 -7.33 -23.53
C VAL A 231 -5.31 -8.69 -24.15
N VAL A 232 -4.50 -9.70 -23.84
CA VAL A 232 -4.58 -11.03 -24.45
C VAL A 232 -4.80 -12.07 -23.36
N TRP A 233 -5.86 -12.86 -23.49
CA TRP A 233 -6.15 -14.03 -22.68
C TRP A 233 -5.38 -15.25 -23.18
N TYR A 234 -4.72 -15.94 -22.27
CA TYR A 234 -4.01 -17.20 -22.46
C TYR A 234 -4.73 -18.27 -21.65
N ALA A 235 -5.49 -19.12 -22.33
CA ALA A 235 -6.20 -20.21 -21.69
C ALA A 235 -5.25 -21.38 -21.35
N HIS A 236 -5.68 -22.24 -20.43
CA HIS A 236 -4.90 -23.40 -19.98
C HIS A 236 -4.67 -24.45 -21.10
N ASP A 237 -5.53 -24.47 -22.12
CA ASP A 237 -5.37 -25.31 -23.32
C ASP A 237 -4.34 -24.75 -24.33
N GLY A 238 -3.73 -23.60 -24.02
CA GLY A 238 -2.76 -22.92 -24.86
C GLY A 238 -3.38 -21.99 -25.92
N SER A 239 -4.70 -21.85 -25.96
CA SER A 239 -5.35 -20.90 -26.86
C SER A 239 -5.13 -19.45 -26.42
N GLU A 240 -4.93 -18.58 -27.41
CA GLU A 240 -4.76 -17.15 -27.20
C GLU A 240 -5.96 -16.39 -27.77
N THR A 241 -6.56 -15.51 -26.98
CA THR A 241 -7.67 -14.65 -27.42
C THR A 241 -7.35 -13.19 -27.10
N VAL A 242 -7.39 -12.32 -28.11
CA VAL A 242 -7.29 -10.87 -27.89
C VAL A 242 -8.61 -10.38 -27.29
N LEU A 243 -8.57 -9.94 -26.03
CA LEU A 243 -9.73 -9.37 -25.33
C LEU A 243 -9.93 -7.89 -25.67
N ALA A 244 -8.85 -7.13 -25.82
CA ALA A 244 -8.89 -5.73 -26.21
C ALA A 244 -7.65 -5.33 -27.02
N GLU A 245 -7.81 -4.43 -27.98
CA GLU A 245 -6.70 -3.93 -28.80
C GLU A 245 -6.98 -2.57 -29.45
N THR A 246 -6.07 -1.61 -29.30
CA THR A 246 -6.25 -0.26 -29.86
C THR A 246 -4.91 0.46 -30.07
N THR A 247 -4.88 1.45 -30.96
CA THR A 247 -3.86 2.52 -31.02
C THR A 247 -4.42 3.88 -30.62
N GLU A 248 -5.72 3.97 -30.34
CA GLU A 248 -6.45 5.18 -29.98
C GLU A 248 -6.77 5.14 -28.49
N ALA A 249 -5.75 5.32 -27.65
CA ALA A 249 -5.89 5.26 -26.20
C ALA A 249 -5.35 6.52 -25.52
N TYR A 250 -5.72 6.66 -24.25
CA TYR A 250 -5.10 7.61 -23.35
C TYR A 250 -4.28 6.89 -22.28
N ARG A 251 -3.23 7.56 -21.79
CA ARG A 251 -2.51 7.18 -20.59
C ARG A 251 -2.62 8.29 -19.55
N VAL A 252 -2.72 7.93 -18.28
CA VAL A 252 -2.67 8.86 -17.16
C VAL A 252 -1.31 8.78 -16.51
N LEU A 253 -0.63 9.92 -16.41
CA LEU A 253 0.64 10.09 -15.71
C LEU A 253 0.38 10.74 -14.35
N GLU A 254 0.77 10.05 -13.28
CA GLU A 254 0.55 10.46 -11.90
C GLU A 254 1.83 10.23 -11.11
N THR A 255 2.30 11.23 -10.35
CA THR A 255 3.53 11.11 -9.54
C THR A 255 3.53 9.81 -8.74
N SER A 256 4.64 9.08 -8.78
CA SER A 256 4.87 7.77 -8.14
C SER A 256 4.13 6.57 -8.73
N HIS A 257 3.33 6.74 -9.79
CA HIS A 257 2.58 5.64 -10.41
C HIS A 257 3.04 5.37 -11.85
N PRO A 258 3.18 4.10 -12.26
CA PRO A 258 3.27 3.75 -13.67
C PRO A 258 2.04 4.23 -14.44
N PRO A 259 2.15 4.47 -15.76
CA PRO A 259 1.02 4.90 -16.56
C PRO A 259 -0.16 3.94 -16.45
N THR A 260 -1.34 4.48 -16.21
CA THR A 260 -2.60 3.74 -16.34
C THR A 260 -3.20 4.02 -17.71
N TYR A 261 -3.56 2.99 -18.46
CA TYR A 261 -4.06 3.11 -19.82
C TYR A 261 -5.58 2.94 -19.91
N TYR A 262 -6.20 3.82 -20.69
CA TYR A 262 -7.64 3.85 -20.93
C TYR A 262 -7.88 3.57 -22.40
N LEU A 263 -8.52 2.43 -22.66
CA LEU A 263 -8.87 1.91 -23.97
C LEU A 263 -10.33 2.29 -24.30
N PRO A 264 -10.64 2.65 -25.54
CA PRO A 264 -12.01 3.00 -25.92
C PRO A 264 -12.90 1.75 -25.94
N PRO A 265 -14.20 1.84 -25.60
CA PRO A 265 -15.09 0.68 -25.50
C PRO A 265 -15.12 -0.21 -26.73
N GLU A 266 -15.07 0.38 -27.92
CA GLU A 266 -15.08 -0.33 -29.22
C GLU A 266 -13.86 -1.22 -29.45
N SER A 267 -12.77 -1.00 -28.69
CA SER A 267 -11.57 -1.83 -28.78
C SER A 267 -11.68 -3.15 -28.01
N VAL A 268 -12.68 -3.28 -27.14
CA VAL A 268 -12.90 -4.48 -26.32
C VAL A 268 -13.77 -5.47 -27.10
N LYS A 269 -13.22 -6.64 -27.39
CA LYS A 269 -13.78 -7.65 -28.31
C LYS A 269 -14.74 -8.63 -27.61
N VAL A 270 -15.02 -8.41 -26.34
CA VAL A 270 -15.75 -9.30 -25.44
C VAL A 270 -16.72 -8.51 -24.59
N SER A 271 -17.87 -9.09 -24.27
CA SER A 271 -18.88 -8.43 -23.45
C SER A 271 -18.42 -8.31 -22.00
N LEU A 272 -18.65 -7.13 -21.44
CA LEU A 272 -18.42 -6.83 -20.03
C LEU A 272 -19.74 -6.73 -19.29
N GLN A 273 -19.75 -7.08 -18.01
CA GLN A 273 -20.90 -6.92 -17.12
C GLN A 273 -20.53 -5.98 -15.98
N SER A 274 -21.35 -4.97 -15.71
CA SER A 274 -21.12 -4.09 -14.57
C SER A 274 -21.22 -4.84 -13.26
N THR A 275 -20.37 -4.51 -12.29
CA THR A 275 -20.45 -5.02 -10.92
C THR A 275 -20.98 -3.94 -9.96
N PRO A 276 -21.43 -4.30 -8.75
CA PRO A 276 -21.83 -3.32 -7.73
C PRO A 276 -20.65 -2.50 -7.15
N ARG A 277 -19.40 -2.81 -7.52
CA ARG A 277 -18.22 -2.17 -6.93
C ARG A 277 -18.00 -0.81 -7.57
N HIS A 278 -17.80 0.19 -6.71
CA HIS A 278 -17.37 1.52 -7.09
C HIS A 278 -16.20 1.98 -6.21
N THR A 279 -15.31 2.80 -6.75
CA THR A 279 -14.28 3.50 -5.98
C THR A 279 -14.25 4.97 -6.35
N PHE A 280 -13.81 5.81 -5.42
CA PHE A 280 -13.71 7.25 -5.67
C PHE A 280 -12.24 7.66 -5.82
N CYS A 281 -11.97 8.44 -6.85
CA CYS A 281 -10.69 9.12 -7.05
C CYS A 281 -10.92 10.63 -7.03
N GLU A 282 -10.19 11.34 -6.17
CA GLU A 282 -10.23 12.81 -6.07
C GLU A 282 -9.97 13.54 -7.39
N TRP A 283 -9.16 12.95 -8.27
CA TRP A 283 -8.81 13.52 -9.57
C TRP A 283 -9.78 13.14 -10.67
N LYS A 284 -10.26 11.90 -10.69
CA LYS A 284 -10.95 11.29 -11.86
C LYS A 284 -12.45 11.10 -11.64
N GLY A 285 -12.93 11.11 -10.40
CA GLY A 285 -14.33 10.90 -10.05
C GLY A 285 -14.63 9.46 -9.61
N SER A 286 -15.88 9.03 -9.76
CA SER A 286 -16.34 7.69 -9.37
C SER A 286 -16.05 6.67 -10.47
N ALA A 287 -15.25 5.66 -10.15
CA ALA A 287 -14.97 4.52 -11.01
C ALA A 287 -16.04 3.44 -10.81
N SER A 288 -16.52 2.88 -11.91
CA SER A 288 -17.36 1.68 -11.94
C SER A 288 -16.55 0.48 -12.40
N TYR A 289 -16.76 -0.68 -11.79
CA TYR A 289 -16.03 -1.89 -12.10
C TYR A 289 -16.85 -2.86 -12.95
N HIS A 290 -16.14 -3.70 -13.70
CA HIS A 290 -16.73 -4.69 -14.60
C HIS A 290 -16.18 -6.08 -14.33
N SER A 291 -16.98 -7.08 -14.67
CA SER A 291 -16.59 -8.47 -14.80
C SER A 291 -16.57 -8.89 -16.27
N ILE A 292 -15.81 -9.94 -16.53
CA ILE A 292 -15.61 -10.52 -17.85
C ILE A 292 -15.51 -12.03 -17.70
N GLN A 293 -16.08 -12.74 -18.67
CA GLN A 293 -15.93 -14.19 -18.81
C GLN A 293 -15.08 -14.46 -20.06
N PRO A 294 -13.75 -14.62 -19.92
CA PRO A 294 -12.92 -15.00 -21.06
C PRO A 294 -13.32 -16.38 -21.62
N PRO A 295 -13.07 -16.64 -22.92
CA PRO A 295 -13.32 -17.95 -23.50
C PRO A 295 -12.56 -19.05 -22.76
N GLY A 296 -13.26 -20.13 -22.41
CA GLY A 296 -12.67 -21.28 -21.71
C GLY A 296 -12.35 -21.05 -20.22
N ALA A 297 -12.57 -19.85 -19.68
CA ALA A 297 -12.38 -19.61 -18.25
C ALA A 297 -13.46 -20.34 -17.42
N SER A 298 -13.09 -20.89 -16.26
CA SER A 298 -14.01 -21.67 -15.41
C SER A 298 -15.02 -20.81 -14.64
N ARG A 299 -14.71 -19.53 -14.43
CA ARG A 299 -15.56 -18.53 -13.77
C ARG A 299 -15.22 -17.11 -14.24
N PRO A 300 -16.10 -16.12 -13.99
CA PRO A 300 -15.81 -14.73 -14.34
C PRO A 300 -14.62 -14.16 -13.57
N ILE A 301 -13.89 -13.26 -14.22
CA ILE A 301 -12.91 -12.37 -13.59
C ILE A 301 -13.66 -11.09 -13.23
N GLU A 302 -13.73 -10.77 -11.95
CA GLU A 302 -14.49 -9.63 -11.45
C GLU A 302 -13.57 -8.52 -10.98
N ASN A 303 -14.00 -7.27 -11.17
CA ASN A 303 -13.38 -6.09 -10.55
C ASN A 303 -11.90 -5.87 -10.92
N ARG A 304 -11.48 -6.37 -12.10
CA ARG A 304 -10.15 -6.12 -12.68
C ARG A 304 -10.21 -5.25 -13.94
N ILE A 305 -11.38 -4.68 -14.22
CA ILE A 305 -11.62 -3.70 -15.28
C ILE A 305 -12.46 -2.59 -14.66
N TRP A 306 -12.14 -1.32 -14.96
CA TRP A 306 -12.93 -0.19 -14.50
C TRP A 306 -13.07 0.89 -15.57
N SER A 307 -14.09 1.74 -15.43
CA SER A 307 -14.33 2.92 -16.26
C SER A 307 -14.87 4.08 -15.44
N TYR A 308 -14.83 5.29 -16.01
CA TYR A 308 -15.42 6.48 -15.42
C TYR A 308 -16.59 6.96 -16.29
N ALA A 309 -17.82 6.80 -15.80
CA ALA A 309 -19.02 7.26 -16.52
C ALA A 309 -19.22 8.78 -16.47
N ASN A 310 -18.75 9.41 -15.38
CA ASN A 310 -18.84 10.84 -15.18
C ASN A 310 -17.51 11.40 -14.65
N PRO A 311 -16.46 11.42 -15.48
CA PRO A 311 -15.14 11.91 -15.07
C PRO A 311 -15.13 13.42 -14.83
N THR A 312 -14.18 13.89 -14.01
CA THR A 312 -13.94 15.33 -13.79
C THR A 312 -13.51 16.04 -15.10
N PRO A 313 -13.57 17.39 -15.19
CA PRO A 313 -13.31 18.12 -16.43
C PRO A 313 -12.01 17.77 -17.15
N GLY A 314 -10.89 17.57 -16.44
CA GLY A 314 -9.60 17.22 -17.02
C GLY A 314 -9.51 15.80 -17.60
N PHE A 315 -10.45 14.94 -17.22
CA PHE A 315 -10.52 13.53 -17.63
C PHE A 315 -11.75 13.21 -18.48
N LYS A 316 -12.51 14.22 -18.91
CA LYS A 316 -13.64 14.05 -19.85
C LYS A 316 -13.33 13.20 -21.10
N PRO A 317 -12.13 13.28 -21.72
CA PRO A 317 -11.83 12.48 -22.90
C PRO A 317 -11.84 10.96 -22.68
N ILE A 318 -11.68 10.48 -21.43
CA ILE A 318 -11.75 9.05 -21.08
C ILE A 318 -13.10 8.63 -20.52
N LYS A 319 -14.17 9.42 -20.76
CA LYS A 319 -15.52 9.03 -20.38
C LYS A 319 -15.84 7.66 -20.98
N ASP A 320 -16.26 6.74 -20.13
CA ASP A 320 -16.60 5.34 -20.45
C ASP A 320 -15.43 4.49 -20.99
N TYR A 321 -14.23 5.03 -21.13
CA TYR A 321 -13.05 4.25 -21.51
C TYR A 321 -12.70 3.26 -20.40
N LEU A 322 -12.18 2.11 -20.80
CA LEU A 322 -11.92 0.97 -19.94
C LEU A 322 -10.43 0.86 -19.65
N SER A 323 -10.10 0.66 -18.39
CA SER A 323 -8.75 0.34 -17.94
C SER A 323 -8.72 -1.06 -17.34
N PHE A 324 -7.63 -1.78 -17.56
CA PHE A 324 -7.43 -3.15 -17.11
C PHE A 324 -6.30 -3.19 -16.10
N TYR A 325 -6.46 -3.96 -15.02
CA TYR A 325 -5.30 -4.33 -14.21
C TYR A 325 -4.38 -5.24 -15.05
N ALA A 326 -3.07 -5.04 -14.93
CA ALA A 326 -2.08 -5.85 -15.63
C ALA A 326 -2.11 -7.35 -15.22
N SER A 327 -2.86 -7.71 -14.17
CA SER A 327 -3.05 -9.07 -13.67
C SER A 327 -4.54 -9.38 -13.45
N THR A 328 -4.92 -10.65 -13.61
CA THR A 328 -6.26 -11.19 -13.33
C THR A 328 -6.58 -11.26 -11.83
N GLY A 329 -5.60 -11.09 -10.95
CA GLY A 329 -5.80 -11.08 -9.49
C GLY A 329 -6.14 -12.45 -8.89
N THR A 330 -5.95 -13.52 -9.65
CA THR A 330 -6.19 -14.90 -9.25
C THR A 330 -5.24 -15.81 -10.00
N SER A 331 -4.92 -16.99 -9.44
CA SER A 331 -4.04 -17.94 -10.11
C SER A 331 -4.67 -18.45 -11.41
N LYS A 332 -3.83 -18.69 -12.43
CA LYS A 332 -4.26 -19.24 -13.72
C LYS A 332 -5.00 -20.58 -13.57
N ASP A 333 -4.58 -21.39 -12.60
CA ASP A 333 -5.18 -22.70 -12.33
C ASP A 333 -6.61 -22.57 -11.79
N ALA A 334 -6.89 -21.50 -11.02
CA ALA A 334 -8.20 -21.28 -10.42
C ALA A 334 -9.26 -20.80 -11.43
N ILE A 335 -8.86 -20.19 -12.55
CA ILE A 335 -9.77 -19.65 -13.56
C ILE A 335 -9.59 -20.24 -14.96
N GLY A 336 -8.64 -21.16 -15.15
CA GLY A 336 -8.39 -21.80 -16.44
C GLY A 336 -7.59 -20.95 -17.43
N GLY A 337 -6.83 -19.95 -16.95
CA GLY A 337 -5.99 -19.09 -17.78
C GLY A 337 -5.59 -17.78 -17.11
N GLU A 338 -4.90 -16.92 -17.83
CA GLU A 338 -4.54 -15.58 -17.39
C GLU A 338 -4.62 -14.60 -18.57
N TRP A 339 -4.85 -13.31 -18.33
CA TRP A 339 -4.54 -12.31 -19.35
C TRP A 339 -3.16 -11.73 -19.15
N ARG A 340 -2.58 -11.23 -20.23
CA ARG A 340 -1.39 -10.39 -20.22
C ARG A 340 -1.67 -9.12 -21.00
N CYS A 341 -1.13 -8.01 -20.51
CA CYS A 341 -1.26 -6.70 -21.12
C CYS A 341 0.04 -6.34 -21.84
N PHE A 342 -0.06 -5.59 -22.93
CA PHE A 342 1.08 -5.21 -23.77
C PHE A 342 0.99 -3.74 -24.17
N VAL A 343 2.13 -3.06 -24.14
CA VAL A 343 2.37 -1.79 -24.83
C VAL A 343 3.26 -2.10 -26.02
N ASP A 344 2.75 -1.84 -27.21
CA ASP A 344 3.27 -2.31 -28.49
C ASP A 344 3.47 -3.84 -28.51
N ASP A 345 4.73 -4.28 -28.54
CA ASP A 345 5.11 -5.69 -28.46
C ASP A 345 5.67 -6.09 -27.08
N GLU A 346 5.78 -5.14 -26.14
CA GLU A 346 6.34 -5.35 -24.83
C GLU A 346 5.26 -5.82 -23.83
N PRO A 347 5.47 -6.98 -23.14
CA PRO A 347 4.60 -7.37 -22.05
C PRO A 347 4.78 -6.45 -20.85
N VAL A 348 3.67 -6.03 -20.24
CA VAL A 348 3.72 -5.13 -19.08
C VAL A 348 3.83 -5.90 -17.77
N GLY A 349 4.64 -5.37 -16.87
CA GLY A 349 4.69 -5.78 -15.47
C GLY A 349 3.49 -5.26 -14.68
N VAL A 350 3.23 -5.94 -13.57
CA VAL A 350 2.15 -5.62 -12.62
C VAL A 350 2.68 -4.60 -11.62
N GLN A 351 1.99 -3.46 -11.46
CA GLN A 351 2.21 -2.60 -10.32
C GLN A 351 1.83 -3.35 -9.04
N GLU A 352 2.75 -3.41 -8.08
CA GLU A 352 2.53 -4.16 -6.84
C GLU A 352 1.24 -3.70 -6.12
N GLY A 353 0.60 -4.62 -5.40
CA GLY A 353 -0.70 -4.41 -4.76
C GLY A 353 -1.90 -4.63 -5.69
N ASP A 354 -3.10 -4.57 -5.11
CA ASP A 354 -4.36 -4.84 -5.82
C ASP A 354 -5.23 -3.60 -6.06
N PHE A 355 -4.71 -2.42 -5.69
CA PHE A 355 -5.46 -1.17 -5.78
C PHE A 355 -5.13 -0.39 -7.05
N TYR A 356 -3.85 -0.24 -7.40
CA TYR A 356 -3.43 0.52 -8.57
C TYR A 356 -3.27 -0.40 -9.78
N GLY A 357 -3.73 0.04 -10.94
CA GLY A 357 -3.65 -0.72 -12.18
C GLY A 357 -2.69 -0.11 -13.21
N GLY A 358 -1.59 0.48 -12.76
CA GLY A 358 -0.53 0.97 -13.64
C GLY A 358 0.18 -0.18 -14.35
N TRP A 359 0.58 0.09 -15.59
CA TRP A 359 1.28 -0.86 -16.47
C TRP A 359 2.77 -0.50 -16.50
N ILE A 360 3.63 -1.46 -16.17
CA ILE A 360 5.08 -1.24 -16.08
C ILE A 360 5.76 -1.78 -17.34
N THR A 361 6.23 -0.90 -18.21
CA THR A 361 7.17 -1.24 -19.29
C THR A 361 8.61 -0.99 -18.85
N SER A 362 9.58 -1.57 -19.55
CA SER A 362 11.00 -1.54 -19.19
C SER A 362 11.60 -0.13 -19.19
N ASN A 363 11.03 0.81 -19.94
CA ASN A 363 11.43 2.21 -19.95
C ASN A 363 10.94 2.99 -18.71
N ILE A 364 9.96 2.47 -17.95
CA ILE A 364 9.45 3.14 -16.75
C ILE A 364 10.36 2.86 -15.55
N LYS A 365 10.93 3.92 -14.99
CA LYS A 365 11.88 3.91 -13.88
C LYS A 365 11.29 4.60 -12.64
N GLY A 366 12.04 4.51 -11.55
CA GLY A 366 11.70 5.12 -10.26
C GLY A 366 10.95 4.14 -9.36
N LYS A 367 10.91 4.46 -8.06
CA LYS A 367 10.14 3.65 -7.09
C LYS A 367 8.65 3.88 -7.32
N MET A 368 7.88 2.80 -7.39
CA MET A 368 6.46 2.84 -7.76
C MET A 368 5.58 2.60 -6.55
N LYS A 369 4.45 3.30 -6.47
CA LYS A 369 3.41 3.09 -5.47
C LYS A 369 2.69 1.76 -5.71
N GLY A 370 2.03 1.23 -4.68
CA GLY A 370 1.19 0.03 -4.72
C GLY A 370 1.76 -1.14 -3.93
N GLY A 371 3.09 -1.27 -3.87
CA GLY A 371 3.76 -2.19 -2.97
C GLY A 371 3.65 -1.79 -1.49
N PRO A 372 3.92 -2.72 -0.56
CA PRO A 372 4.00 -2.41 0.87
C PRO A 372 4.93 -1.22 1.16
N GLY A 373 4.52 -0.29 2.01
CA GLY A 373 5.32 0.89 2.39
C GLY A 373 5.28 2.09 1.44
N THR A 374 4.39 2.08 0.44
CA THR A 374 4.25 3.18 -0.54
C THR A 374 3.01 4.07 -0.31
N TRP A 375 2.21 3.77 0.72
CA TRP A 375 1.05 4.57 1.10
C TRP A 375 1.49 5.99 1.50
N GLY A 376 0.98 7.02 0.82
CA GLY A 376 1.32 8.43 1.05
C GLY A 376 2.33 9.04 0.06
N TRP A 377 2.90 8.24 -0.85
CA TRP A 377 3.65 8.76 -2.00
C TRP A 377 2.76 9.58 -2.95
#